data_AF-A0A165Z189-F1
#
_entry.id   AF-A0A165Z189-F1
#
_cell.length_a   1.000
_cell.length_b   1.000
_cell.length_c   1.000
_cell.angle_alpha   90.00
_cell.angle_beta   90.00
_cell.angle_gamma   90.00
#
_symmetry.space_group_name_H-M   'P 1'
#
loop_
_entity.id
_entity.type
_entity.pdbx_description
1 polymer ?
#
loop_
_entity_poly.entity_id
_entity_poly.type
_entity_poly.pdbx_seq_one_letter_code
_entity_poly.pdbx_strand_id
1 'polypeptide(L)'
;MALIAPRNAAGIPVPAQAQGPPTESDVGAGFDYLQRLYLHTSKDLQLASRPTNAEIGAAHVHVAALTAAHAPEEAAPAWFIAGLTAALAPIKADVAEIKRDQADIKRDQAATTKDLKVVKRALKALERDNSIMRNTQRGEGIVRPFDIVKTPGPLNPEADDVNDGDYYQDPTQAPWSLPALRDIHAIRALNGTQADRYIEAYKLTPDNRASLDKKRVTIALSIGCNVHLYTS
;
A
#
# COMPACT_ATOMS: atom_id res chain seq x y z
N MET A 1 47.63 -14.62 12.66
CA MET A 1 48.03 -14.17 14.02
C MET A 1 48.28 -15.42 14.84
N ALA A 2 49.34 -15.46 15.65
CA ALA A 2 49.63 -16.64 16.46
C ALA A 2 48.59 -16.78 17.59
N LEU A 3 48.00 -17.96 17.72
CA LEU A 3 47.00 -18.25 18.75
C LEU A 3 47.73 -18.73 20.01
N ILE A 4 47.65 -17.95 21.08
CA ILE A 4 48.31 -18.25 22.36
C ILE A 4 47.28 -18.88 23.29
N ALA A 5 47.61 -20.05 23.83
CA ALA A 5 46.77 -20.71 24.81
C ALA A 5 46.77 -19.94 26.16
N PRO A 6 45.60 -19.78 26.80
CA PRO A 6 45.50 -19.03 28.04
C PRO A 6 46.18 -19.78 29.18
N ARG A 7 46.90 -19.06 30.05
CA ARG A 7 47.51 -19.62 31.25
C ARG A 7 46.43 -20.00 32.28
N ASN A 8 46.75 -20.96 33.15
CA ASN A 8 45.88 -21.39 34.24
C ASN A 8 46.61 -21.35 35.60
N ALA A 9 45.88 -21.07 36.67
CA ALA A 9 46.38 -21.01 38.04
C ALA A 9 46.73 -22.39 38.63
N ALA A 10 46.24 -23.47 38.02
CA ALA A 10 46.48 -24.84 38.46
C ALA A 10 47.86 -25.39 38.03
N GLY A 11 48.65 -24.61 37.29
CA GLY A 11 49.97 -25.03 36.82
C GLY A 11 49.94 -26.15 35.78
N ILE A 12 48.77 -26.39 35.15
CA ILE A 12 48.63 -27.39 34.09
C ILE A 12 49.45 -26.92 32.88
N PRO A 13 50.30 -27.76 32.29
CA PRO A 13 51.11 -27.37 31.14
C PRO A 13 50.26 -26.88 29.97
N VAL A 14 50.54 -25.65 29.55
CA VAL A 14 49.90 -24.97 28.41
C VAL A 14 50.51 -25.51 27.11
N PRO A 15 49.72 -25.79 26.06
CA PRO A 15 50.24 -26.29 24.79
C PRO A 15 51.17 -25.26 24.14
N ALA A 16 52.08 -25.74 23.28
CA ALA A 16 52.98 -24.89 22.54
C ALA A 16 52.20 -23.89 21.68
N GLN A 17 52.77 -22.69 21.48
CA GLN A 17 52.14 -21.68 20.64
C GLN A 17 52.09 -22.16 19.19
N ALA A 18 50.87 -22.26 18.63
CA ALA A 18 50.67 -22.64 17.25
C ALA A 18 51.37 -21.64 16.33
N GLN A 19 52.25 -22.14 15.47
CA GLN A 19 52.87 -21.36 14.40
C GLN A 19 51.91 -21.29 13.21
N GLY A 20 51.87 -20.18 12.49
CA GLY A 20 50.86 -19.98 11.44
C GLY A 20 51.17 -20.80 10.17
N PRO A 21 50.15 -21.45 9.54
CA PRO A 21 48.80 -21.73 10.03
C PRO A 21 48.75 -22.90 11.05
N PRO A 22 47.81 -22.90 12.01
CA PRO A 22 47.66 -24.00 12.96
C PRO A 22 47.46 -25.35 12.25
N THR A 23 48.15 -26.36 12.74
CA THR A 23 48.07 -27.74 12.26
C THR A 23 46.98 -28.52 12.99
N GLU A 24 46.62 -29.70 12.49
CA GLU A 24 45.76 -30.65 13.21
C GLU A 24 46.32 -30.98 14.60
N SER A 25 47.65 -31.06 14.70
CA SER A 25 48.34 -31.30 15.97
C SER A 25 48.13 -30.16 16.96
N ASP A 26 48.09 -28.91 16.50
CA ASP A 26 47.82 -27.76 17.36
C ASP A 26 46.38 -27.78 17.88
N VAL A 27 45.41 -28.16 17.03
CA VAL A 27 44.00 -28.35 17.42
C VAL A 27 43.89 -29.47 18.46
N GLY A 28 44.53 -30.62 18.23
CA GLY A 28 44.56 -31.75 19.16
C GLY A 28 45.19 -31.39 20.51
N ALA A 29 46.31 -30.64 20.50
CA ALA A 29 46.96 -30.17 21.71
C ALA A 29 46.09 -29.18 22.50
N GLY A 30 45.32 -28.33 21.80
CA GLY A 30 44.32 -27.46 22.41
C GLY A 30 43.20 -28.25 23.11
N PHE A 31 42.65 -29.28 22.45
CA PHE A 31 41.61 -30.15 23.03
C PHE A 31 42.12 -30.92 24.26
N ASP A 32 43.33 -31.48 24.18
CA ASP A 32 43.95 -32.19 25.31
C ASP A 32 44.18 -31.26 26.51
N TYR A 33 44.61 -30.02 26.26
CA TYR A 33 44.74 -29.00 27.30
C TYR A 33 43.40 -28.69 27.97
N LEU A 34 42.34 -28.48 27.18
CA LEU A 34 41.00 -28.25 27.68
C LEU A 34 40.48 -29.44 28.51
N GLN A 35 40.72 -30.67 28.05
CA GLN A 35 40.33 -31.89 28.77
C GLN A 35 41.06 -32.02 30.11
N ARG A 36 42.36 -31.69 30.16
CA ARG A 36 43.13 -31.66 31.42
C ARG A 36 42.56 -30.66 32.41
N LEU A 37 42.17 -29.46 31.96
CA LEU A 37 41.50 -28.48 32.83
C LEU A 37 40.22 -29.05 33.45
N TYR A 38 39.36 -29.69 32.66
CA TYR A 38 38.13 -30.33 33.15
C TYR A 38 38.39 -31.48 34.13
N LEU A 39 39.40 -32.32 33.88
CA LEU A 39 39.75 -33.42 34.78
C LEU A 39 40.24 -32.90 36.13
N HIS A 40 40.97 -31.79 36.15
CA HIS A 40 41.46 -31.17 37.38
C HIS A 40 40.39 -30.40 38.17
N THR A 41 39.31 -29.96 37.51
CA THR A 41 38.15 -29.38 38.20
C THR A 41 37.23 -30.46 38.78
N SER A 42 37.12 -31.62 38.13
CA SER A 42 36.18 -32.69 38.51
C SER A 42 36.72 -33.68 39.54
N LYS A 43 38.04 -33.93 39.56
CA LYS A 43 38.66 -34.83 40.54
C LYS A 43 39.24 -34.02 41.69
N ASP A 44 39.07 -34.51 42.91
CA ASP A 44 39.72 -34.04 44.15
C ASP A 44 41.24 -34.35 44.15
N LEU A 45 41.88 -34.14 42.99
CA LEU A 45 43.33 -34.17 42.85
C LEU A 45 43.87 -33.08 43.78
N GLN A 46 44.69 -33.48 44.76
CA GLN A 46 45.31 -32.61 45.74
C GLN A 46 46.35 -31.69 45.09
N LEU A 47 45.90 -30.80 44.21
CA LEU A 47 46.69 -29.71 43.66
C LEU A 47 46.54 -28.48 44.55
N ALA A 48 47.60 -27.68 44.57
CA ALA A 48 47.65 -26.43 45.33
C ALA A 48 46.60 -25.40 44.87
N SER A 49 46.14 -25.48 43.61
CA SER A 49 45.15 -24.57 43.02
C SER A 49 44.31 -25.28 41.95
N ARG A 50 43.01 -24.96 41.87
CA ARG A 50 42.09 -25.51 40.85
C ARG A 50 41.90 -24.55 39.68
N PRO A 51 41.69 -25.05 38.45
CA PRO A 51 41.28 -24.20 37.33
C PRO A 51 39.92 -23.56 37.62
N THR A 52 39.81 -22.27 37.33
CA THR A 52 38.56 -21.50 37.42
C THR A 52 37.70 -21.72 36.17
N ASN A 53 36.39 -21.49 36.29
CA ASN A 53 35.49 -21.53 35.12
C ASN A 53 35.88 -20.52 34.03
N ALA A 54 36.47 -19.38 34.40
CA ALA A 54 36.95 -18.39 33.46
C ALA A 54 38.14 -18.91 32.63
N GLU A 55 39.07 -19.65 33.25
CA GLU A 55 40.21 -20.28 32.57
C GLU A 55 39.75 -21.40 31.63
N ILE A 56 38.77 -22.20 32.05
CA ILE A 56 38.13 -23.21 31.20
C ILE A 56 37.43 -22.56 30.00
N GLY A 57 36.68 -21.47 30.23
CA GLY A 57 36.04 -20.71 29.17
C GLY A 57 37.05 -20.10 28.18
N ALA A 58 38.16 -19.57 28.68
CA ALA A 58 39.24 -19.05 27.84
C ALA A 58 39.88 -20.17 26.99
N ALA A 59 40.09 -21.36 27.57
CA ALA A 59 40.62 -22.50 26.83
C ALA A 59 39.65 -22.99 25.73
N HIS A 60 38.34 -22.97 25.98
CA HIS A 60 37.33 -23.21 24.94
C HIS A 60 37.42 -22.25 23.77
N VAL A 61 37.50 -20.94 24.05
CA VAL A 61 37.64 -19.91 23.01
C VAL A 61 38.93 -20.14 22.20
N HIS A 62 40.01 -20.53 22.87
CA HIS A 62 41.27 -20.86 22.20
C HIS A 62 41.15 -22.08 21.27
N VAL A 63 40.53 -23.17 21.72
CA VAL A 63 40.30 -24.37 20.89
C VAL A 63 39.39 -24.06 19.71
N ALA A 64 38.34 -23.27 19.92
CA ALA A 64 37.46 -22.83 18.83
C ALA A 64 38.21 -21.98 17.80
N ALA A 65 39.10 -21.09 18.24
CA ALA A 65 39.94 -20.29 17.36
C ALA A 65 40.95 -21.14 16.57
N LEU A 66 41.58 -22.13 17.21
CA LEU A 66 42.47 -23.10 16.53
C LEU A 66 41.71 -23.90 15.48
N THR A 67 40.53 -24.41 15.84
CA THR A 67 39.68 -25.20 14.95
C THR A 67 39.22 -24.36 13.76
N ALA A 68 38.78 -23.12 13.99
CA ALA A 68 38.35 -22.22 12.91
C ALA A 68 39.52 -21.79 12.00
N ALA A 69 40.71 -21.60 12.56
CA ALA A 69 41.91 -21.24 11.79
C ALA A 69 42.52 -22.42 11.02
N HIS A 70 42.26 -23.65 11.46
CA HIS A 70 42.69 -24.88 10.80
C HIS A 70 41.66 -25.39 9.78
N ALA A 71 40.37 -25.10 9.99
CA ALA A 71 39.31 -25.55 9.10
C ALA A 71 39.57 -25.12 7.65
N PRO A 72 39.43 -26.03 6.66
CA PRO A 72 39.58 -25.67 5.26
C PRO A 72 38.53 -24.62 4.86
N GLU A 73 38.89 -23.73 3.94
CA GLU A 73 37.99 -22.68 3.40
C GLU A 73 36.71 -23.28 2.79
N GLU A 74 36.76 -24.55 2.37
CA GLU A 74 35.63 -25.39 1.93
C GLU A 74 35.28 -26.46 2.98
N ALA A 75 34.87 -26.06 4.18
CA ALA A 75 34.44 -26.99 5.24
C ALA A 75 33.07 -27.68 4.97
N ALA A 76 32.37 -27.29 3.90
CA ALA A 76 31.10 -27.90 3.52
C ALA A 76 31.32 -29.21 2.77
N PRO A 77 30.67 -30.33 3.16
CA PRO A 77 30.74 -31.57 2.40
C PRO A 77 30.31 -31.38 0.94
N ALA A 78 30.88 -32.15 0.00
CA ALA A 78 30.56 -32.04 -1.42
C ALA A 78 29.06 -32.16 -1.75
N TRP A 79 28.29 -32.90 -0.93
CA TRP A 79 26.84 -33.05 -1.09
C TRP A 79 26.04 -31.81 -0.65
N PHE A 80 26.60 -30.94 0.19
CA PHE A 80 25.87 -29.86 0.85
C PHE A 80 25.30 -28.84 -0.14
N ILE A 81 26.12 -28.37 -1.09
CA ILE A 81 25.66 -27.41 -2.11
C ILE A 81 24.57 -28.00 -3.00
N ALA A 82 24.71 -29.28 -3.38
CA ALA A 82 23.70 -29.98 -4.17
C ALA A 82 22.39 -30.15 -3.39
N GLY A 83 22.48 -30.56 -2.12
CA GLY A 83 21.32 -30.71 -1.23
C GLY A 83 20.61 -29.37 -0.96
N LEU A 84 21.37 -28.31 -0.70
CA LEU A 84 20.83 -26.97 -0.50
C LEU A 84 20.17 -26.45 -1.78
N THR A 85 20.77 -26.68 -2.95
CA THR A 85 20.20 -26.29 -4.24
C THR A 85 18.88 -27.02 -4.50
N ALA A 86 18.82 -28.33 -4.24
CA ALA A 86 17.60 -29.12 -4.39
C ALA A 86 16.50 -28.66 -3.42
N ALA A 87 16.85 -28.36 -2.16
CA ALA A 87 15.91 -27.87 -1.16
C ALA A 87 15.36 -26.47 -1.49
N LEU A 88 16.19 -25.59 -2.08
CA LEU A 88 15.78 -24.24 -2.48
C LEU A 88 15.03 -24.18 -3.81
N ALA A 89 15.10 -25.23 -4.64
CA ALA A 89 14.43 -25.28 -5.94
C ALA A 89 12.90 -25.04 -5.86
N PRO A 90 12.12 -25.74 -5.01
CA PRO A 90 10.68 -25.49 -4.89
C PRO A 90 10.39 -24.06 -4.40
N ILE A 91 11.13 -23.56 -3.41
CA ILE A 91 10.96 -22.21 -2.89
C ILE A 91 11.19 -21.15 -3.99
N LYS A 92 12.19 -21.35 -4.85
CA LYS A 92 12.44 -20.46 -6.00
C LYS A 92 11.29 -20.49 -6.99
N ALA A 93 10.68 -21.65 -7.22
CA ALA A 93 9.51 -21.79 -8.10
C ALA A 93 8.29 -21.05 -7.51
N ASP A 94 8.00 -21.26 -6.22
CA ASP A 94 6.90 -20.60 -5.51
C ASP A 94 7.07 -19.08 -5.51
N VAL A 95 8.29 -18.57 -5.27
CA VAL A 95 8.58 -17.13 -5.35
C VAL A 95 8.34 -16.57 -6.75
N ALA A 96 8.62 -17.35 -7.80
CA ALA A 96 8.35 -16.94 -9.17
C ALA A 96 6.84 -16.94 -9.50
N GLU A 97 6.07 -17.85 -8.88
CA GLU A 97 4.61 -17.89 -8.99
C GLU A 97 3.95 -16.73 -8.27
N ILE A 98 4.31 -16.47 -7.01
CA ILE A 98 3.81 -15.32 -6.24
C ILE A 98 4.04 -14.00 -7.00
N LYS A 99 5.17 -13.85 -7.70
CA LYS A 99 5.44 -12.66 -8.52
C LYS A 99 4.48 -12.54 -9.71
N ARG A 100 4.08 -13.66 -10.33
CA ARG A 100 3.10 -13.68 -11.41
C ARG A 100 1.72 -13.30 -10.87
N ASP A 101 1.30 -13.92 -9.78
CA ASP A 101 0.02 -13.62 -9.12
C ASP A 101 -0.06 -12.16 -8.69
N GLN A 102 1.03 -11.60 -8.15
CA GLN A 102 1.09 -10.18 -7.79
C GLN A 102 0.93 -9.27 -9.01
N ALA A 103 1.45 -9.65 -10.18
CA ALA A 103 1.27 -8.89 -11.41
C ALA A 103 -0.18 -8.96 -11.91
N ASP A 104 -0.83 -10.11 -11.77
CA ASP A 104 -2.23 -10.32 -12.14
C ASP A 104 -3.17 -9.52 -11.24
N ILE A 105 -2.98 -9.58 -9.91
CA ILE A 105 -3.73 -8.79 -8.93
C ILE A 105 -3.65 -7.29 -9.23
N LYS A 106 -2.49 -6.78 -9.63
CA LYS A 106 -2.34 -5.37 -10.00
C LYS A 106 -3.17 -5.00 -11.24
N ARG A 107 -3.26 -5.89 -12.22
CA ARG A 107 -4.11 -5.67 -13.41
C ARG A 107 -5.59 -5.68 -13.02
N ASP A 108 -6.00 -6.61 -12.18
CA ASP A 108 -7.39 -6.71 -11.72
C ASP A 108 -7.81 -5.50 -10.86
N GLN A 109 -6.90 -5.00 -10.01
CA GLN A 109 -7.12 -3.77 -9.25
C GLN A 109 -7.31 -2.56 -10.16
N ALA A 110 -6.50 -2.44 -11.24
CA ALA A 110 -6.65 -1.36 -12.21
C ALA A 110 -7.99 -1.45 -12.97
N ALA A 111 -8.40 -2.66 -13.36
CA ALA A 111 -9.69 -2.91 -14.01
C ALA A 111 -10.86 -2.55 -13.08
N THR A 112 -10.85 -3.06 -11.83
CA THR A 112 -11.87 -2.78 -10.82
C THR A 112 -12.00 -1.29 -10.54
N THR A 113 -10.88 -0.57 -10.46
CA THR A 113 -10.88 0.89 -10.26
C THR A 113 -11.58 1.61 -11.41
N LYS A 114 -11.34 1.18 -12.65
CA LYS A 114 -12.02 1.74 -13.83
C LYS A 114 -13.53 1.47 -13.79
N ASP A 115 -13.94 0.26 -13.43
CA ASP A 115 -15.35 -0.11 -13.36
C ASP A 115 -16.08 0.67 -12.26
N LEU A 116 -15.45 0.86 -11.11
CA LEU A 116 -16.01 1.70 -10.04
C LEU A 116 -16.21 3.16 -10.49
N LYS A 117 -15.30 3.72 -11.29
CA LYS A 117 -15.49 5.07 -11.89
C LYS A 117 -16.72 5.11 -12.80
N VAL A 118 -16.97 4.06 -13.58
CA VAL A 118 -18.17 3.95 -14.45
C VAL A 118 -19.45 3.86 -13.62
N VAL A 119 -19.48 2.98 -12.61
CA VAL A 119 -20.65 2.80 -11.74
C VAL A 119 -21.01 4.08 -11.00
N LYS A 120 -20.01 4.81 -10.46
CA LYS A 120 -20.24 6.10 -9.79
C LYS A 120 -20.90 7.12 -10.72
N ARG A 121 -20.43 7.25 -11.96
CA ARG A 121 -21.03 8.15 -12.97
C ARG A 121 -22.48 7.75 -13.27
N ALA A 122 -22.73 6.46 -13.46
CA ALA A 122 -24.08 5.95 -13.72
C ALA A 122 -25.03 6.22 -12.54
N LEU A 123 -24.58 6.01 -11.30
CA LEU A 123 -25.38 6.31 -10.11
C LEU A 123 -25.74 7.79 -10.02
N LYS A 124 -24.79 8.69 -10.33
CA LYS A 124 -25.06 10.12 -10.31
C LYS A 124 -25.97 10.60 -11.44
N ALA A 125 -25.88 9.99 -12.62
CA ALA A 125 -26.85 10.21 -13.69
C ALA A 125 -28.26 9.78 -13.24
N LEU A 126 -28.38 8.62 -12.60
CA LEU A 126 -29.64 8.12 -12.05
C LEU A 126 -30.20 9.03 -10.93
N GLU A 127 -29.36 9.57 -10.05
CA GLU A 127 -29.78 10.57 -9.05
C GLU A 127 -30.37 11.82 -9.72
N ARG A 128 -29.74 12.30 -10.79
CA ARG A 128 -30.24 13.45 -11.58
C ARG A 128 -31.59 13.11 -12.22
N ASP A 129 -31.69 11.98 -12.90
CA ASP A 129 -32.91 11.57 -13.60
C ASP A 129 -34.08 11.40 -12.64
N ASN A 130 -33.83 10.85 -11.44
CA ASN A 130 -34.84 10.77 -10.37
C ASN A 130 -35.30 12.15 -9.89
N SER A 131 -34.41 13.14 -9.78
CA SER A 131 -34.81 14.51 -9.44
C SER A 131 -35.67 15.15 -10.54
N ILE A 132 -35.32 14.96 -11.81
CA ILE A 132 -36.14 15.41 -12.95
C ILE A 132 -37.52 14.77 -12.90
N MET A 133 -37.58 13.44 -12.75
CA MET A 133 -38.85 12.69 -12.68
C MET A 133 -39.72 13.17 -11.51
N ARG A 134 -39.14 13.37 -10.32
CA ARG A 134 -39.86 13.90 -9.16
C ARG A 134 -40.39 15.31 -9.43
N ASN A 135 -39.61 16.18 -10.08
CA ASN A 135 -40.06 17.51 -10.45
C ASN A 135 -41.22 17.46 -11.44
N THR A 136 -41.20 16.54 -12.40
CA THR A 136 -42.31 16.32 -13.35
C THR A 136 -43.60 15.94 -12.63
N GLN A 137 -43.53 15.18 -11.54
CA GLN A 137 -44.69 14.82 -10.74
C GLN A 137 -45.19 15.95 -9.82
N ARG A 138 -44.41 17.04 -9.64
CA ARG A 138 -44.73 18.16 -8.74
C ARG A 138 -45.48 19.32 -9.41
N GLY A 139 -45.75 19.22 -10.71
CA GLY A 139 -46.46 20.28 -11.45
C GLY A 139 -45.66 21.59 -11.47
N GLU A 140 -46.21 22.65 -10.88
CA GLU A 140 -45.60 24.00 -10.82
C GLU A 140 -44.53 24.18 -9.74
N GLY A 141 -44.39 23.22 -8.83
CA GLY A 141 -43.50 23.35 -7.69
C GLY A 141 -44.04 24.23 -6.55
N ILE A 142 -45.24 24.82 -6.68
CA ILE A 142 -45.82 25.72 -5.67
C ILE A 142 -46.14 24.97 -4.36
N VAL A 143 -46.87 23.86 -4.46
CA VAL A 143 -47.28 23.07 -3.29
C VAL A 143 -46.15 22.16 -2.81
N ARG A 144 -45.33 21.66 -3.74
CA ARG A 144 -44.18 20.81 -3.48
C ARG A 144 -42.99 21.35 -4.27
N PRO A 145 -42.07 22.09 -3.62
CA PRO A 145 -40.92 22.68 -4.29
C PRO A 145 -40.15 21.66 -5.12
N PHE A 146 -39.61 22.05 -6.27
CA PHE A 146 -38.71 21.23 -7.07
C PHE A 146 -37.43 20.87 -6.30
N ASP A 147 -36.94 19.66 -6.54
CA ASP A 147 -35.59 19.26 -6.17
C ASP A 147 -34.59 19.99 -7.06
N ILE A 148 -33.45 20.36 -6.48
CA ILE A 148 -32.34 20.93 -7.23
C ILE A 148 -31.76 19.85 -8.16
N VAL A 149 -31.82 20.11 -9.46
CA VAL A 149 -31.27 19.21 -10.46
C VAL A 149 -29.80 19.55 -10.67
N LYS A 150 -28.91 18.70 -10.19
CA LYS A 150 -27.46 18.91 -10.33
C LYS A 150 -27.02 18.82 -11.79
N THR A 151 -26.04 19.62 -12.19
CA THR A 151 -25.55 19.70 -13.57
C THR A 151 -24.32 18.80 -13.76
N PRO A 152 -24.14 18.16 -14.92
CA PRO A 152 -22.91 17.42 -15.19
C PRO A 152 -21.72 18.40 -15.28
N GLY A 153 -20.78 18.26 -14.37
CA GLY A 153 -19.52 19.00 -14.32
C GLY A 153 -18.66 18.77 -15.56
N PRO A 154 -17.54 19.48 -15.70
CA PRO A 154 -16.60 19.23 -16.80
C PRO A 154 -16.16 17.76 -16.77
N LEU A 155 -16.20 17.10 -17.94
CA LEU A 155 -15.52 15.82 -18.11
C LEU A 155 -14.03 16.14 -18.03
N ASN A 156 -13.41 15.92 -16.87
CA ASN A 156 -11.96 15.89 -16.80
C ASN A 156 -11.50 14.44 -16.98
N PRO A 157 -11.05 14.04 -18.19
CA PRO A 157 -10.56 12.69 -18.44
C PRO A 157 -9.24 12.39 -17.72
N GLU A 158 -8.51 13.41 -17.26
CA GLU A 158 -7.21 13.33 -16.59
C GLU A 158 -7.29 13.50 -15.07
N ALA A 159 -8.49 13.69 -14.49
CA ALA A 159 -8.67 13.67 -13.05
C ALA A 159 -8.50 12.23 -12.53
N ASP A 160 -7.24 11.81 -12.43
CA ASP A 160 -6.85 10.70 -11.59
C ASP A 160 -7.00 11.13 -10.13
N ASP A 161 -8.01 10.56 -9.52
CA ASP A 161 -8.00 10.16 -8.12
C ASP A 161 -8.55 11.16 -7.07
N VAL A 162 -9.26 10.55 -6.12
CA VAL A 162 -9.69 11.03 -4.81
C VAL A 162 -10.88 12.02 -4.70
N ASN A 163 -11.04 13.04 -5.54
CA ASN A 163 -12.12 14.05 -5.37
C ASN A 163 -13.26 13.97 -6.41
N ASP A 164 -13.73 12.75 -6.69
CA ASP A 164 -14.87 12.47 -7.59
C ASP A 164 -16.24 12.91 -7.01
N GLY A 165 -16.23 13.77 -5.98
CA GLY A 165 -17.43 14.27 -5.30
C GLY A 165 -18.26 15.25 -6.13
N ASP A 166 -17.67 15.86 -7.16
CA ASP A 166 -18.22 17.05 -7.81
C ASP A 166 -18.57 16.87 -9.31
N TYR A 167 -18.62 15.62 -9.82
CA TYR A 167 -19.06 15.42 -11.22
C TYR A 167 -20.49 15.90 -11.47
N TYR A 168 -21.32 16.03 -10.43
CA TYR A 168 -22.59 16.71 -10.52
C TYR A 168 -22.64 17.90 -9.56
N GLN A 169 -22.62 19.10 -10.12
CA GLN A 169 -22.56 20.34 -9.37
C GLN A 169 -23.95 20.86 -9.08
N ASP A 170 -24.15 21.37 -7.86
CA ASP A 170 -25.33 22.15 -7.54
C ASP A 170 -25.18 23.54 -8.19
N PRO A 171 -26.04 23.93 -9.14
CA PRO A 171 -25.93 25.23 -9.80
C PRO A 171 -26.11 26.40 -8.82
N THR A 172 -26.65 26.17 -7.62
CA THR A 172 -26.79 27.22 -6.61
C THR A 172 -25.55 27.45 -5.77
N GLN A 173 -24.55 26.58 -5.90
CA GLN A 173 -23.25 26.70 -5.23
C GLN A 173 -22.22 27.31 -6.19
N ALA A 174 -21.06 27.70 -5.64
CA ALA A 174 -19.91 28.08 -6.44
C ALA A 174 -19.55 26.96 -7.45
N PRO A 175 -19.08 27.29 -8.66
CA PRO A 175 -18.73 28.63 -9.15
C PRO A 175 -19.91 29.44 -9.72
N TRP A 176 -21.09 28.83 -9.85
CA TRP A 176 -22.23 29.41 -10.57
C TRP A 176 -23.05 30.38 -9.72
N SER A 177 -23.29 29.98 -8.45
CA SER A 177 -24.06 30.73 -7.45
C SER A 177 -25.43 31.22 -7.96
N LEU A 178 -26.14 30.35 -8.68
CA LEU A 178 -27.42 30.67 -9.32
C LEU A 178 -28.60 30.56 -8.34
N PRO A 179 -29.70 31.31 -8.56
CA PRO A 179 -30.87 31.22 -7.70
C PRO A 179 -31.55 29.85 -7.83
N ALA A 180 -31.88 29.21 -6.71
CA ALA A 180 -32.52 27.89 -6.71
C ALA A 180 -33.88 27.90 -7.45
N LEU A 181 -34.02 27.01 -8.45
CA LEU A 181 -35.24 26.85 -9.24
C LEU A 181 -36.23 25.93 -8.52
N ARG A 182 -36.83 26.41 -7.44
CA ARG A 182 -37.73 25.61 -6.57
C ARG A 182 -39.18 25.59 -7.04
N ASP A 183 -39.57 26.45 -7.95
CA ASP A 183 -40.92 26.52 -8.50
C ASP A 183 -40.92 27.31 -9.82
N ILE A 184 -42.08 27.38 -10.47
CA ILE A 184 -42.25 28.12 -11.73
C ILE A 184 -42.01 29.63 -11.57
N HIS A 185 -42.26 30.21 -10.39
CA HIS A 185 -42.01 31.62 -10.15
C HIS A 185 -40.51 31.93 -10.13
N ALA A 186 -39.70 31.06 -9.51
CA ALA A 186 -38.25 31.17 -9.50
C ALA A 186 -37.67 31.12 -10.94
N ILE A 187 -38.22 30.27 -11.82
CA ILE A 187 -37.82 30.20 -13.23
C ILE A 187 -38.24 31.47 -13.98
N ARG A 188 -39.47 31.96 -13.77
CA ARG A 188 -39.96 33.22 -14.36
C ARG A 188 -39.21 34.45 -13.85
N ALA A 189 -38.63 34.39 -12.66
CA ALA A 189 -37.83 35.46 -12.08
C ALA A 189 -36.41 35.54 -12.65
N LEU A 190 -35.93 34.53 -13.38
CA LEU A 190 -34.60 34.53 -13.98
C LEU A 190 -34.41 35.70 -14.94
N ASN A 191 -33.38 36.52 -14.73
CA ASN A 191 -32.97 37.51 -15.72
C ASN A 191 -32.14 36.88 -16.87
N GLY A 192 -31.81 37.67 -17.90
CA GLY A 192 -31.04 37.21 -19.06
C GLY A 192 -29.72 36.52 -18.68
N THR A 193 -28.92 37.17 -17.84
CA THR A 193 -27.62 36.64 -17.38
C THR A 193 -27.76 35.33 -16.61
N GLN A 194 -28.75 35.23 -15.72
CA GLN A 194 -28.99 34.01 -14.95
C GLN A 194 -29.47 32.86 -15.86
N ALA A 195 -30.34 33.15 -16.83
CA ALA A 195 -30.80 32.15 -17.79
C ALA A 195 -29.65 31.64 -18.67
N ASP A 196 -28.76 32.53 -19.13
CA ASP A 196 -27.58 32.15 -19.91
C ASP A 196 -26.63 31.25 -19.11
N ARG A 197 -26.37 31.60 -17.85
CA ARG A 197 -25.57 30.77 -16.95
C ARG A 197 -26.22 29.42 -16.67
N TYR A 198 -27.54 29.34 -16.57
CA TYR A 198 -28.23 28.06 -16.43
C TYR A 198 -28.10 27.20 -17.69
N ILE A 199 -28.24 27.79 -18.88
CA ILE A 199 -28.01 27.11 -20.16
C ILE A 199 -26.59 26.55 -20.22
N GLU A 200 -25.59 27.35 -19.84
CA GLU A 200 -24.20 26.93 -19.77
C GLU A 200 -23.98 25.81 -18.75
N ALA A 201 -24.46 25.97 -17.52
CA ALA A 201 -24.30 25.00 -16.45
C ALA A 201 -24.92 23.64 -16.80
N TYR A 202 -26.12 23.61 -17.38
CA TYR A 202 -26.77 22.38 -17.83
C TYR A 202 -26.24 21.86 -19.18
N LYS A 203 -25.31 22.57 -19.83
CA LYS A 203 -24.79 22.28 -21.18
C LYS A 203 -25.91 22.10 -22.21
N LEU A 204 -26.96 22.92 -22.09
CA LEU A 204 -28.06 22.95 -23.04
C LEU A 204 -27.56 23.64 -24.31
N THR A 205 -28.07 23.24 -25.48
CA THR A 205 -27.67 23.85 -26.76
C THR A 205 -27.95 25.35 -26.72
N PRO A 206 -26.91 26.22 -26.76
CA PRO A 206 -27.11 27.65 -26.63
C PRO A 206 -27.68 28.20 -27.94
N ASP A 207 -28.93 28.64 -27.90
CA ASP A 207 -29.48 29.52 -28.92
C ASP A 207 -29.27 30.97 -28.45
N ASN A 208 -28.13 31.55 -28.82
CA ASN A 208 -27.76 32.92 -28.41
C ASN A 208 -28.76 33.98 -28.92
N ARG A 209 -29.63 33.62 -29.87
CA ARG A 209 -30.70 34.47 -30.40
C ARG A 209 -32.07 34.18 -29.78
N ALA A 210 -32.16 33.19 -28.88
CA ALA A 210 -33.39 32.88 -28.18
C ALA A 210 -33.83 34.05 -27.28
N SER A 211 -35.12 34.35 -27.30
CA SER A 211 -35.74 35.24 -26.31
C SER A 211 -35.54 34.69 -24.89
N LEU A 212 -35.59 35.57 -23.90
CA LEU A 212 -35.50 35.17 -22.48
C LEU A 212 -36.54 34.11 -22.12
N ASP A 213 -37.77 34.23 -22.64
CA ASP A 213 -38.83 33.25 -22.37
C ASP A 213 -38.52 31.88 -23.00
N LYS A 214 -37.97 31.85 -24.21
CA LYS A 214 -37.51 30.59 -24.81
C LYS A 214 -36.39 29.95 -23.98
N LYS A 215 -35.45 30.73 -23.46
CA LYS A 215 -34.39 30.24 -22.56
C LYS A 215 -34.98 29.66 -21.27
N ARG A 216 -35.92 30.36 -20.62
CA ARG A 216 -36.62 29.90 -19.42
C ARG A 216 -37.41 28.61 -19.67
N VAL A 217 -38.08 28.50 -20.81
CA VAL A 217 -38.77 27.26 -21.24
C VAL A 217 -37.79 26.10 -21.39
N THR A 218 -36.65 26.32 -22.05
CA THR A 218 -35.61 25.29 -22.19
C THR A 218 -35.08 24.83 -20.82
N ILE A 219 -34.83 25.77 -19.90
CA ILE A 219 -34.40 25.45 -18.53
C ILE A 219 -35.49 24.66 -17.79
N ALA A 220 -36.75 25.10 -17.87
CA ALA A 220 -37.89 24.45 -17.22
C ALA A 220 -38.01 22.98 -17.67
N LEU A 221 -37.96 22.71 -18.98
CA LEU A 221 -37.96 21.34 -19.51
C LEU A 221 -36.78 20.52 -18.99
N SER A 222 -35.59 21.11 -18.93
CA SER A 222 -34.36 20.41 -18.51
C SER A 222 -34.34 19.98 -17.03
N ILE A 223 -35.18 20.61 -16.19
CA ILE A 223 -35.32 20.26 -14.76
C ILE A 223 -36.61 19.48 -14.46
N GLY A 224 -37.37 19.12 -15.49
CA GLY A 224 -38.59 18.33 -15.37
C GLY A 224 -39.86 19.14 -15.10
N CYS A 225 -39.83 20.46 -15.19
CA CYS A 225 -41.04 21.28 -15.09
C CYS A 225 -41.88 21.13 -16.36
N ASN A 226 -43.17 20.79 -16.23
CA ASN A 226 -44.05 20.63 -17.39
C ASN A 226 -44.54 22.01 -17.87
N VAL A 227 -44.18 22.37 -19.11
CA VAL A 227 -44.21 23.76 -19.64
C VAL A 227 -45.56 24.16 -20.24
N HIS A 228 -46.59 23.32 -20.17
CA HIS A 228 -47.96 23.68 -20.59
C HIS A 228 -48.52 24.95 -19.90
N LEU A 229 -47.80 25.50 -18.92
CA LEU A 229 -48.13 26.66 -18.10
C LEU A 229 -47.40 27.96 -18.50
N TYR A 230 -46.57 27.94 -19.55
CA TYR A 230 -45.89 29.15 -20.08
C TYR A 230 -46.58 29.76 -21.32
N THR A 231 -47.65 29.13 -21.82
CA THR A 231 -48.31 29.51 -23.08
C THR A 231 -49.74 30.03 -22.90
N SER A 232 -50.18 30.25 -21.66
CA SER A 232 -51.46 30.87 -21.31
C SER A 232 -51.32 32.37 -21.06
#